data_AF-A0A950QVG3-F1
#
_entry.id   AF-A0A950QVG3-F1
#
_cell.length_a   1.000
_cell.length_b   1.000
_cell.length_c   1.000
_cell.angle_alpha   90.00
_cell.angle_beta   90.00
_cell.angle_gamma   90.00
#
_symmetry.space_group_name_H-M   'P 1'
#
loop_
_entity.id
_entity.type
_entity.pdbx_description
1 polymer ?
#
loop_
_entity_poly.entity_id
_entity_poly.type
_entity_poly.pdbx_seq_one_letter_code
_entity_poly.pdbx_strand_id
1 'polypeptide(L)'
;MRVTSSVLNDLRYTVRQLLKSPGFTSIAVLTIALGVGANTAVFSVTNAVLLRFLPVSDPQQLLMFHLKNQPLNSWQSGYDDTSLSFPVFRAVRERRDLFTEVIAFAPLSFGKVPVRFGAEFAEAHGELVS
;
A
#
# COMPACT_ATOMS: atom_id res chain seq x y z
N MET A 1 3.26 -38.16 24.23
CA MET A 1 2.18 -37.87 23.25
C MET A 1 0.80 -37.81 23.93
N ARG A 2 0.63 -37.05 25.04
CA ARG A 2 -0.63 -36.95 25.82
C ARG A 2 -1.34 -35.58 25.73
N VAL A 3 -0.66 -34.57 25.17
CA VAL A 3 -1.14 -33.18 25.11
C VAL A 3 -2.21 -33.00 24.04
N THR A 4 -2.13 -33.73 22.93
CA THR A 4 -3.11 -33.64 21.83
C THR A 4 -4.52 -34.05 22.26
N SER A 5 -4.65 -35.04 23.12
CA SER A 5 -5.94 -35.49 23.67
C SER A 5 -6.57 -34.50 24.65
N SER A 6 -5.77 -33.73 25.41
CA SER A 6 -6.33 -32.71 26.33
C SER A 6 -6.86 -31.52 25.54
N VAL A 7 -6.09 -31.02 24.57
CA VAL A 7 -6.50 -29.89 23.73
C VAL A 7 -7.79 -30.20 22.95
N LEU A 8 -7.92 -31.41 22.40
CA LEU A 8 -9.14 -31.82 21.69
C LEU A 8 -10.37 -31.87 22.62
N ASN A 9 -10.18 -32.36 23.85
CA ASN A 9 -11.25 -32.43 24.85
C ASN A 9 -11.65 -31.04 25.34
N ASP A 10 -10.69 -30.15 25.58
CA ASP A 10 -10.94 -28.78 26.01
C ASP A 10 -11.67 -27.97 24.93
N LEU A 11 -11.31 -28.19 23.66
CA LEU A 11 -11.97 -27.54 22.52
C LEU A 11 -13.42 -28.03 22.36
N ARG A 12 -13.64 -29.35 22.49
CA ARG A 12 -14.99 -29.95 22.47
C ARG A 12 -15.84 -29.49 23.66
N TYR A 13 -15.23 -29.35 24.84
CA TYR A 13 -15.90 -28.85 26.04
C TYR A 13 -16.31 -27.37 25.87
N THR A 14 -15.38 -26.54 25.38
CA THR A 14 -15.62 -25.10 25.12
C THR A 14 -16.72 -24.89 24.08
N VAL A 15 -16.74 -25.66 22.97
CA VAL A 15 -17.81 -25.59 21.97
C VAL A 15 -19.16 -25.94 22.57
N ARG A 16 -19.22 -26.98 23.41
CA ARG A 16 -20.46 -27.37 24.09
C ARG A 16 -20.93 -26.33 25.12
N GLN A 17 -19.99 -25.63 25.75
CA GLN A 17 -20.27 -24.49 26.63
C GLN A 17 -20.86 -23.31 25.85
N LEU A 18 -20.27 -22.97 24.71
CA LEU A 18 -20.72 -21.89 23.82
C LEU A 18 -22.12 -22.15 23.25
N LEU A 19 -22.45 -23.40 22.92
CA LEU A 19 -23.78 -23.81 22.47
C LEU A 19 -24.85 -23.74 23.58
N LYS A 20 -24.44 -23.80 24.86
CA LYS A 20 -25.36 -23.65 26.01
C LYS A 20 -25.70 -22.20 26.32
N SER A 21 -24.88 -21.24 25.90
CA SER A 21 -25.09 -19.80 26.11
C SER A 21 -25.16 -19.04 24.78
N PRO A 22 -26.21 -19.26 23.95
CA PRO A 22 -26.27 -18.76 22.58
C PRO A 22 -26.23 -17.23 22.46
N GLY A 23 -26.76 -16.49 23.45
CA GLY A 23 -26.74 -15.02 23.44
C GLY A 23 -25.33 -14.44 23.51
N PHE A 24 -24.51 -14.90 24.46
CA PHE A 24 -23.12 -14.46 24.58
C PHE A 24 -22.28 -14.88 23.38
N THR A 25 -22.44 -16.13 22.93
CA THR A 25 -21.72 -16.66 21.77
C THR A 25 -22.01 -15.87 20.50
N SER A 26 -23.28 -15.48 20.29
CA SER A 26 -23.67 -14.70 19.11
C SER A 26 -23.00 -13.32 19.10
N ILE A 27 -23.00 -12.62 20.23
CA ILE A 27 -22.33 -11.32 20.35
C ILE A 27 -20.82 -11.45 20.14
N ALA A 28 -20.19 -12.46 20.74
CA ALA A 28 -18.76 -12.73 20.56
C ALA A 28 -18.42 -13.00 19.09
N VAL A 29 -19.17 -13.87 18.41
CA VAL A 29 -18.97 -14.19 17.00
C VAL A 29 -19.18 -12.96 16.12
N LEU A 30 -20.24 -12.17 16.35
CA LEU A 30 -20.50 -10.94 15.59
C LEU A 30 -19.38 -9.91 15.78
N THR A 31 -18.86 -9.75 17.00
CA THR A 31 -17.76 -8.82 17.29
C THR A 31 -16.48 -9.26 16.59
N ILE A 32 -16.16 -10.56 16.62
CA ILE A 32 -15.00 -11.13 15.92
C ILE A 32 -15.18 -10.95 14.40
N ALA A 33 -16.36 -11.27 13.88
CA ALA A 33 -16.68 -11.11 12.46
C ALA A 33 -16.57 -9.65 12.01
N LEU A 34 -17.03 -8.69 12.83
CA LEU A 34 -16.87 -7.26 12.56
C LEU A 34 -15.41 -6.83 12.62
N GLY A 35 -14.64 -7.25 13.62
CA GLY A 35 -13.22 -6.88 13.72
C GLY A 35 -12.39 -7.41 12.55
N VAL A 36 -12.57 -8.69 12.21
CA VAL A 36 -11.86 -9.32 11.09
C VAL A 36 -12.37 -8.78 9.75
N GLY A 37 -13.70 -8.63 9.62
CA GLY A 37 -14.35 -8.15 8.41
C GLY A 37 -14.04 -6.68 8.11
N ALA A 38 -14.01 -5.82 9.12
CA ALA A 38 -13.66 -4.40 8.94
C ALA A 38 -12.20 -4.25 8.48
N ASN A 39 -11.26 -4.95 9.12
CA ASN A 39 -9.85 -4.93 8.70
C ASN A 39 -9.69 -5.42 7.25
N THR A 40 -10.40 -6.50 6.90
CA THR A 40 -10.39 -7.06 5.53
C THR A 40 -11.05 -6.11 4.52
N ALA A 41 -12.16 -5.45 4.89
CA ALA A 41 -12.89 -4.52 4.04
C ALA A 41 -12.07 -3.26 3.76
N VAL A 42 -11.38 -2.72 4.76
CA VAL A 42 -10.45 -1.59 4.57
C VAL A 42 -9.36 -1.98 3.58
N PHE A 43 -8.72 -3.14 3.76
CA PHE A 43 -7.68 -3.59 2.83
C PHE A 43 -8.24 -3.86 1.43
N SER A 44 -9.40 -4.50 1.32
CA SER A 44 -10.07 -4.81 0.05
C SER A 44 -10.47 -3.55 -0.72
N VAL A 45 -11.07 -2.57 -0.05
CA VAL A 45 -11.44 -1.27 -0.66
C VAL A 45 -10.19 -0.48 -1.02
N THR A 46 -9.20 -0.42 -0.14
CA THR A 46 -7.91 0.25 -0.42
C THR A 46 -7.25 -0.38 -1.64
N ASN A 47 -7.16 -1.71 -1.69
CA ASN A 47 -6.61 -2.45 -2.82
C ASN A 47 -7.44 -2.24 -4.10
N ALA A 48 -8.77 -2.28 -4.03
CA ALA A 48 -9.66 -2.12 -5.17
C ALA A 48 -9.76 -0.68 -5.69
N VAL A 49 -9.56 0.34 -4.85
CA VAL A 49 -9.59 1.74 -5.26
C VAL A 49 -8.21 2.19 -5.70
N LEU A 50 -7.14 1.90 -4.94
CA LEU A 50 -5.78 2.32 -5.31
C LEU A 50 -5.20 1.51 -6.46
N LEU A 51 -5.42 0.19 -6.54
CA LEU A 51 -4.86 -0.61 -7.64
C LEU A 51 -5.71 -0.59 -8.90
N ARG A 52 -7.02 -0.30 -8.83
CA ARG A 52 -7.84 -0.24 -10.06
C ARG A 52 -7.55 1.00 -10.91
N PHE A 53 -6.89 2.02 -10.35
CA PHE A 53 -6.32 3.12 -11.13
C PHE A 53 -4.98 2.80 -11.78
N LEU A 54 -4.33 1.70 -11.39
CA LEU A 54 -3.14 1.17 -12.04
C LEU A 54 -3.55 -0.12 -12.76
N PRO A 55 -4.09 -0.05 -14.00
CA PRO A 55 -4.44 -1.22 -14.80
C PRO A 55 -3.16 -1.95 -15.26
N VAL A 56 -2.39 -2.47 -14.32
CA VAL A 56 -1.21 -3.27 -14.59
C VAL A 56 -1.70 -4.70 -14.78
N SER A 57 -1.63 -5.18 -16.01
CA SER A 57 -2.13 -6.51 -16.38
C SER A 57 -1.32 -7.65 -15.74
N ASP A 58 -0.10 -7.37 -15.27
CA ASP A 58 0.75 -8.33 -14.57
C ASP A 58 1.52 -7.68 -13.40
N PRO A 59 1.04 -7.81 -12.15
CA PRO A 59 1.70 -7.22 -10.99
C PRO A 59 3.05 -7.88 -10.66
N GLN A 60 3.36 -9.07 -11.18
CA GLN A 60 4.64 -9.74 -10.93
C GLN A 60 5.79 -9.17 -11.76
N GLN A 61 5.47 -8.41 -12.82
CA GLN A 61 6.44 -7.75 -13.70
C GLN A 61 6.66 -6.27 -13.34
N LEU A 62 6.09 -5.79 -12.23
CA LEU A 62 6.30 -4.43 -11.73
C LEU A 62 7.71 -4.29 -11.16
N LEU A 63 8.49 -3.39 -11.77
CA LEU A 63 9.81 -3.02 -11.30
C LEU A 63 9.81 -1.56 -10.86
N MET A 64 10.35 -1.32 -9.66
CA MET A 64 10.54 0.03 -9.11
C MET A 64 12.03 0.39 -9.22
N PHE A 65 12.33 1.54 -9.81
CA PHE A 65 13.70 1.99 -10.00
C PHE A 65 14.23 2.65 -8.72
N HIS A 66 15.27 2.06 -8.14
CA HIS A 66 16.02 2.65 -7.04
C HIS A 66 17.36 3.21 -7.55
N LEU A 67 17.55 4.52 -7.45
CA LEU A 67 18.81 5.20 -7.73
C LEU A 67 19.71 5.12 -6.51
N LYS A 68 20.89 4.53 -6.69
CA LYS A 68 21.98 4.61 -5.72
C LYS A 68 22.85 5.83 -6.05
N ASN A 69 23.40 6.46 -5.01
CA ASN A 69 24.35 7.59 -5.09
C ASN A 69 23.73 8.88 -5.63
N GLN A 70 22.63 9.32 -5.04
CA GLN A 70 22.10 10.65 -5.33
C GLN A 70 23.09 11.73 -4.86
N PRO A 71 23.25 12.81 -5.65
CA PRO A 71 24.16 13.89 -5.29
C PRO A 71 23.68 14.56 -3.99
N LEU A 72 24.61 14.78 -3.07
CA LEU A 72 24.40 15.59 -1.87
C LEU A 72 23.84 16.95 -2.34
N ASN A 73 22.63 17.33 -1.87
CA ASN A 73 21.84 18.52 -2.24
C ASN A 73 20.82 18.37 -3.39
N SER A 74 20.42 17.16 -3.76
CA SER A 74 19.25 16.96 -4.63
C SER A 74 17.94 17.31 -3.93
N TRP A 75 17.21 18.31 -4.42
CA TRP A 75 15.83 18.61 -4.02
C TRP A 75 14.90 17.55 -4.60
N GLN A 76 14.33 16.71 -3.73
CA GLN A 76 13.49 15.59 -4.14
C GLN A 76 12.06 15.75 -3.64
N SER A 77 11.12 15.40 -4.50
CA SER A 77 9.67 15.45 -4.21
C SER A 77 9.16 14.19 -3.51
N GLY A 78 10.04 13.25 -3.15
CA GLY A 78 9.67 11.89 -2.73
C GLY A 78 10.76 11.19 -1.93
N TYR A 79 10.82 9.86 -2.03
CA TYR A 79 11.80 9.05 -1.31
C TYR A 79 13.21 9.22 -1.88
N ASP A 80 14.20 9.26 -0.98
CA ASP A 80 15.64 9.47 -1.22
C ASP A 80 16.31 8.42 -2.13
N ASP A 81 15.56 7.51 -2.73
CA ASP A 81 16.10 6.48 -3.61
C ASP A 81 15.28 6.27 -4.87
N THR A 82 14.10 6.89 -5.01
CA THR A 82 13.20 6.63 -6.15
C THR A 82 12.87 7.87 -6.97
N SER A 83 13.45 9.02 -6.58
CA SER A 83 13.29 10.27 -7.31
C SER A 83 14.19 10.32 -8.55
N LEU A 84 13.56 10.36 -9.73
CA LEU A 84 14.19 10.48 -11.04
C LEU A 84 14.06 11.91 -11.58
N SER A 85 15.10 12.42 -12.25
CA SER A 85 14.95 13.67 -12.99
C SER A 85 14.12 13.45 -14.26
N PHE A 86 13.33 14.46 -14.65
CA PHE A 86 12.50 14.40 -15.85
C PHE A 86 13.22 13.95 -17.14
N PRO A 87 14.45 14.39 -17.46
CA PRO A 87 15.17 13.90 -18.63
C PRO A 87 15.55 12.41 -18.51
N VAL A 88 15.89 11.92 -17.32
CA VAL A 88 16.18 10.50 -17.10
C VAL A 88 14.90 9.67 -17.25
N PHE A 89 13.78 10.12 -16.67
CA PHE A 89 12.47 9.50 -16.89
C PHE A 89 12.12 9.42 -18.37
N ARG A 90 12.32 10.51 -19.13
CA ARG A 90 12.07 10.53 -20.58
C ARG A 90 12.95 9.52 -21.31
N ALA A 91 14.24 9.46 -21.02
CA ALA A 91 15.16 8.53 -21.65
C ALA A 91 14.79 7.06 -21.37
N VAL A 92 14.33 6.74 -20.16
CA VAL A 92 13.85 5.39 -19.80
C VAL A 92 12.53 5.08 -20.52
N ARG A 93 11.61 6.05 -20.60
CA ARG A 93 10.33 5.90 -21.30
C ARG A 93 10.48 5.71 -22.82
N GLU A 94 11.52 6.27 -23.41
CA GLU A 94 11.81 6.12 -24.84
C GLU A 94 12.41 4.75 -25.19
N ARG A 95 12.97 4.03 -24.22
CA ARG A 95 13.47 2.65 -24.37
C ARG A 95 12.32 1.62 -24.29
N ARG A 96 11.56 1.55 -25.39
CA ARG A 96 10.43 0.61 -25.57
C ARG A 96 10.84 -0.86 -25.73
N ASP A 97 12.13 -1.12 -25.86
CA ASP A 97 12.73 -2.45 -26.00
C ASP A 97 12.85 -3.20 -24.67
N LEU A 98 12.89 -2.48 -23.54
CA LEU A 98 13.09 -3.06 -22.20
C LEU A 98 11.83 -3.00 -21.32
N PHE A 99 10.92 -2.05 -21.58
CA PHE A 99 9.73 -1.84 -20.76
C PHE A 99 8.50 -1.59 -21.62
N THR A 100 7.42 -2.34 -21.36
CA THR A 100 6.13 -2.20 -22.05
C THR A 100 5.50 -0.84 -21.75
N GLU A 101 5.56 -0.41 -20.49
CA GLU A 101 5.03 0.88 -20.04
C GLU A 101 5.85 1.41 -18.86
N VAL A 102 6.11 2.73 -18.85
CA VAL A 102 6.85 3.40 -17.79
C VAL A 102 5.98 4.53 -17.25
N ILE A 103 5.61 4.41 -15.98
CA ILE A 103 4.86 5.42 -15.24
C ILE A 103 5.75 6.07 -14.19
N ALA A 104 5.57 7.37 -13.98
CA ALA A 104 6.15 8.07 -12.84
C ALA A 104 5.00 8.58 -11.98
N PHE A 105 5.14 8.43 -10.67
CA PHE A 105 4.24 9.02 -9.70
C PHE A 105 5.05 9.97 -8.82
N ALA A 106 4.46 11.11 -8.48
CA ALA A 106 4.93 11.91 -7.37
C ALA A 106 4.08 11.49 -6.17
N PRO A 107 4.67 11.17 -5.00
CA PRO A 107 3.85 10.95 -3.83
C PRO A 107 3.04 12.22 -3.57
N LEU A 108 1.78 12.05 -3.18
CA LEU A 108 0.95 13.13 -2.65
C LEU A 108 1.55 13.52 -1.29
N SER A 109 2.68 14.24 -1.33
CA SER A 109 3.30 14.78 -0.15
C SER A 109 2.44 15.94 0.30
N PHE A 110 1.97 15.91 1.54
CA PHE A 110 1.32 17.04 2.22
C PHE A 110 2.32 18.18 2.53
N GLY A 111 3.33 18.34 1.69
CA GLY A 111 4.51 19.15 1.91
C GLY A 111 4.98 19.82 0.63
N LYS A 112 6.28 20.09 0.55
CA LYS A 112 6.86 20.89 -0.53
C LYS A 112 6.82 20.15 -1.86
N VAL A 113 6.14 20.74 -2.85
CA VAL A 113 6.16 20.28 -4.24
C VAL A 113 7.13 21.16 -5.00
N PRO A 114 8.21 20.62 -5.59
CA PRO A 114 9.08 21.42 -6.44
C PRO A 114 8.33 21.75 -7.72
N VAL A 115 8.17 23.03 -7.96
CA VAL A 115 7.59 23.60 -9.16
C VAL A 115 8.70 24.24 -9.97
N ARG A 116 8.68 24.00 -11.27
CA ARG A 116 9.61 24.63 -12.19
C ARG A 116 8.92 25.84 -12.81
N PHE A 117 9.40 27.03 -12.47
CA PHE A 117 9.00 28.26 -13.15
C PHE A 117 10.11 28.65 -14.13
N GLY A 118 9.93 28.30 -15.41
CA GLY A 118 10.93 28.58 -16.45
C GLY A 118 12.23 27.79 -16.27
N ALA A 119 13.34 28.49 -16.03
CA ALA A 119 14.66 27.87 -15.81
C ALA A 119 14.99 27.62 -14.33
N GLU A 120 14.20 28.17 -13.39
CA GLU A 120 14.46 28.08 -11.96
C GLU A 120 13.57 27.02 -11.28
N PHE A 121 14.17 26.31 -10.33
CA PHE A 121 13.48 25.37 -9.47
C PHE A 121 13.04 26.11 -8.20
N ALA A 122 11.74 26.11 -7.90
CA ALA A 122 11.17 26.72 -6.71
C ALA A 122 10.37 25.67 -5.92
N GLU A 123 10.33 25.80 -4.60
CA GLU A 123 9.48 24.96 -3.76
C GLU A 123 8.13 25.65 -3.56
N ALA A 124 7.03 25.00 -3.95
CA ALA A 124 5.68 25.46 -3.65
C ALA A 124 5.06 24.61 -2.54
N HIS A 125 4.27 25.26 -1.68
CA HIS A 125 3.45 24.58 -0.70
C HIS A 125 2.04 24.42 -1.25
N GLY A 126 1.56 23.18 -1.37
CA GLY A 126 0.19 22.91 -1.77
C GLY A 126 -0.71 22.81 -0.54
N GLU A 127 -1.55 23.80 -0.30
CA GLU A 127 -2.64 23.70 0.68
C GLU A 127 -3.91 23.20 -0.03
N LEU A 128 -4.51 22.12 0.47
CA LEU A 128 -5.79 21.62 -0.01
C LEU A 128 -6.89 22.57 0.47
N VAL A 129 -7.43 23.38 -0.44
CA VAL A 129 -8.66 24.16 -0.18
C VAL A 129 -9.84 23.28 -0.60
N SER A 130 -10.65 22.86 0.38
CA SER A 130 -11.90 22.12 0.16
C SER A 130 -13.01 22.99 -0.42
#